data_AF-B2UF25-F1
#
_entry.id   AF-B2UF25-F1
#
_cell.length_a   1.000
_cell.length_b   1.000
_cell.length_c   1.000
_cell.angle_alpha   90.00
_cell.angle_beta   90.00
_cell.angle_gamma   90.00
#
_symmetry.space_group_name_H-M   'P 1'
#
loop_
_entity.id
_entity.type
_entity.pdbx_description
1 polymer ?
#
loop_
_entity_poly.entity_id
_entity_poly.type
_entity_poly.pdbx_seq_one_letter_code
_entity_poly.pdbx_strand_id
1 'polypeptide(L)'
;MTTNVLILCTHNSARSVLSEGMLNHWAQELGKDVRAYSAGSAPSGRLNPFALEALTNSDIDITGYRSKSWDEFVVDGAPQMRIVITVCDSAAAEQCPYWPGSPVKVHWGYADPSNAPGGDDGKRQAFELTRQAIGYRMLQLLALPLDTLNNAELQAQLEHISQD
;
A
#
# COMPACT_ATOMS: atom_id res chain seq x y z
N MET A 1 13.57 6.18 -13.75
CA MET A 1 12.49 5.34 -14.31
C MET A 1 11.60 5.08 -13.15
N THR A 2 10.31 5.40 -13.26
CA THR A 2 9.42 5.39 -12.09
C THR A 2 9.39 4.03 -11.42
N THR A 3 9.66 4.01 -10.12
CA THR A 3 9.54 2.80 -9.31
C THR A 3 8.08 2.59 -8.94
N ASN A 4 7.44 1.59 -9.57
CA ASN A 4 6.04 1.26 -9.29
C ASN A 4 5.94 0.27 -8.12
N VAL A 5 5.05 0.57 -7.19
CA VAL A 5 4.76 -0.23 -5.99
C VAL A 5 3.29 -0.64 -6.00
N LEU A 6 3.01 -1.94 -5.92
CA LEU A 6 1.65 -2.47 -5.78
C LEU A 6 1.39 -2.89 -4.34
N ILE A 7 0.35 -2.32 -3.73
CA ILE A 7 -0.05 -2.63 -2.36
C ILE A 7 -1.33 -3.46 -2.37
N LEU A 8 -1.27 -4.64 -1.77
CA LEU A 8 -2.31 -5.64 -1.80
C LEU A 8 -2.98 -5.82 -0.44
N CYS A 9 -4.31 -5.82 -0.48
CA CYS A 9 -5.17 -6.23 0.63
C CYS A 9 -6.40 -6.91 0.03
N THR A 10 -6.98 -7.91 0.70
CA THR A 10 -8.08 -8.73 0.17
C THR A 10 -9.18 -7.91 -0.51
N HIS A 11 -9.74 -6.91 0.18
CA HIS A 11 -10.89 -6.15 -0.32
C HIS A 11 -10.56 -4.83 -1.03
N ASN A 12 -9.29 -4.42 -1.05
CA ASN A 12 -8.88 -3.11 -1.56
C ASN A 12 -9.81 -1.95 -1.13
N SER A 13 -9.95 -1.75 0.18
CA SER A 13 -10.95 -0.83 0.73
C SER A 13 -10.41 0.09 1.84
N ALA A 14 -9.53 -0.42 2.71
CA ALA A 14 -8.99 0.32 3.85
C ALA A 14 -7.46 0.44 3.82
N ARG A 15 -6.75 -0.54 4.41
CA ARG A 15 -5.28 -0.53 4.60
C ARG A 15 -4.50 -0.25 3.30
N SER A 16 -4.81 -0.96 2.22
CA SER A 16 -4.11 -0.76 0.95
C SER A 16 -4.34 0.63 0.33
N VAL A 17 -5.51 1.22 0.57
CA VAL A 17 -5.89 2.55 0.07
C VAL A 17 -5.16 3.63 0.88
N LEU A 18 -5.11 3.46 2.21
CA LEU A 18 -4.27 4.29 3.08
C LEU A 18 -2.81 4.25 2.61
N SER A 19 -2.29 3.06 2.32
CA SER A 19 -0.91 2.90 1.83
C SER A 19 -0.66 3.54 0.46
N GLU A 20 -1.59 3.41 -0.50
CA GLU A 20 -1.49 4.09 -1.80
C GLU A 20 -1.46 5.62 -1.63
N GLY A 21 -2.36 6.15 -0.79
CA GLY A 21 -2.44 7.56 -0.41
C GLY A 21 -1.14 8.08 0.17
N MET A 22 -0.69 7.46 1.25
CA MET A 22 0.49 7.89 1.99
C MET A 22 1.77 7.79 1.15
N LEU A 23 1.95 6.73 0.37
CA LEU A 23 3.16 6.57 -0.43
C LEU A 23 3.21 7.57 -1.59
N ASN A 24 2.09 7.77 -2.31
CA ASN A 24 2.04 8.77 -3.38
C ASN A 24 2.24 10.20 -2.85
N HIS A 25 1.60 10.53 -1.72
CA HIS A 25 1.76 11.84 -1.07
C HIS A 25 3.23 12.10 -0.70
N TRP A 26 3.86 11.19 0.05
CA TRP A 26 5.26 11.39 0.45
C TRP A 26 6.24 11.35 -0.72
N ALA A 27 5.99 10.53 -1.74
CA ALA A 27 6.82 10.51 -2.93
C ALA A 27 6.81 11.88 -3.62
N GLN A 28 5.63 12.52 -3.73
CA GLN A 28 5.50 13.86 -4.28
C GLN A 28 6.20 14.90 -3.41
N GLU A 29 5.93 14.93 -2.10
CA GLU A 29 6.53 15.90 -1.16
C GLU A 29 8.07 15.81 -1.12
N LEU A 30 8.62 14.61 -1.26
CA LEU A 30 10.07 14.36 -1.24
C LEU A 30 10.72 14.40 -2.63
N GLY A 31 9.95 14.64 -3.70
CA GLY A 31 10.45 14.66 -5.08
C GLY A 31 11.03 13.32 -5.55
N LYS A 32 10.44 12.20 -5.11
CA LYS A 32 10.85 10.83 -5.47
C LYS A 32 10.07 10.33 -6.68
N ASP A 33 10.75 9.71 -7.63
CA ASP A 33 10.15 9.07 -8.82
C ASP A 33 9.56 7.68 -8.46
N VAL A 34 8.55 7.70 -7.58
CA VAL A 34 7.86 6.51 -7.05
C VAL A 34 6.36 6.67 -7.27
N ARG A 35 5.70 5.60 -7.73
CA ARG A 35 4.26 5.55 -7.94
C ARG A 35 3.65 4.34 -7.24
N ALA A 36 2.72 4.61 -6.34
CA ALA A 36 1.96 3.58 -5.65
C ALA A 36 0.62 3.31 -6.34
N TYR A 37 0.23 2.03 -6.33
CA TYR A 37 -1.08 1.53 -6.70
C TYR A 37 -1.57 0.60 -5.61
N SER A 38 -2.89 0.49 -5.43
CA SER A 38 -3.47 -0.57 -4.59
C SER A 38 -4.44 -1.46 -5.34
N ALA A 39 -4.55 -2.71 -4.90
CA ALA A 39 -5.50 -3.67 -5.44
C ALA A 39 -5.86 -4.75 -4.41
N GLY A 40 -6.79 -5.63 -4.78
CA GLY A 40 -7.20 -6.75 -3.94
C GLY A 40 -7.56 -7.97 -4.76
N SER A 41 -7.53 -9.12 -4.10
CA SER A 41 -7.92 -10.42 -4.65
C SER A 41 -9.43 -10.59 -4.74
N ALA A 42 -10.16 -9.96 -3.83
CA ALA A 42 -11.62 -9.95 -3.77
C ALA A 42 -12.10 -8.50 -3.50
N PRO A 43 -11.88 -7.57 -4.44
CA PRO A 43 -12.17 -6.15 -4.21
C PRO A 43 -13.65 -5.95 -3.86
N SER A 44 -13.93 -5.15 -2.83
CA SER A 44 -15.30 -4.88 -2.38
C SER A 44 -16.11 -4.01 -3.35
N GLY A 45 -15.44 -3.35 -4.30
CA GLY A 45 -16.03 -2.35 -5.19
C GLY A 45 -16.29 -1.00 -4.49
N ARG A 46 -15.97 -0.86 -3.20
CA ARG A 46 -16.18 0.39 -2.43
C ARG A 46 -15.03 0.65 -1.47
N LEU A 47 -14.57 1.90 -1.44
CA LEU A 47 -13.58 2.34 -0.47
C LEU A 47 -14.22 2.53 0.90
N ASN A 48 -13.46 2.26 1.96
CA ASN A 48 -13.92 2.47 3.33
C ASN A 48 -13.98 3.99 3.59
N PRO A 49 -15.12 4.53 4.07
CA PRO A 49 -15.25 5.97 4.29
C PRO A 49 -14.25 6.51 5.32
N PHE A 50 -13.90 5.75 6.35
CA PHE A 50 -12.91 6.17 7.35
C PHE A 50 -11.48 6.20 6.79
N ALA A 51 -11.19 5.38 5.77
CA ALA A 51 -9.90 5.46 5.06
C ALA A 51 -9.80 6.76 4.26
N LEU A 52 -10.89 7.12 3.55
CA LEU A 52 -10.95 8.37 2.80
C LEU A 52 -10.89 9.57 3.73
N GLU A 53 -11.66 9.55 4.83
CA GLU A 53 -11.65 10.58 5.87
C GLU A 53 -10.24 10.79 6.43
N ALA A 54 -9.52 9.72 6.80
CA ALA A 54 -8.16 9.83 7.33
C ALA A 54 -7.16 10.44 6.32
N LEU A 55 -7.28 10.09 5.03
CA LEU A 55 -6.45 10.67 3.97
C LEU A 55 -6.79 12.15 3.73
N THR A 56 -8.06 12.47 3.56
CA THR A 56 -8.52 13.85 3.29
C THR A 56 -8.24 14.78 4.47
N ASN A 57 -8.37 14.32 5.72
CA ASN A 57 -8.00 15.10 6.90
C ASN A 57 -6.49 15.39 6.99
N SER A 58 -5.68 14.70 6.19
CA SER A 58 -4.24 14.92 6.07
C SER A 58 -3.87 15.63 4.76
N ASP A 59 -4.84 16.30 4.12
CA ASP A 59 -4.69 17.03 2.85
C ASP A 59 -4.22 16.15 1.66
N ILE A 60 -4.46 14.84 1.73
CA ILE A 60 -4.12 13.91 0.65
C ILE A 60 -5.26 13.87 -0.37
N ASP A 61 -4.92 14.16 -1.63
CA ASP A 61 -5.84 14.00 -2.75
C ASP A 61 -6.14 12.51 -3.01
N ILE A 62 -7.42 12.17 -2.93
CA ILE A 62 -7.95 10.81 -3.16
C ILE A 62 -8.62 10.68 -4.54
N THR A 63 -8.50 11.69 -5.40
CA THR A 63 -9.09 11.69 -6.74
C THR A 63 -8.60 10.49 -7.54
N GLY A 64 -9.54 9.74 -8.10
CA GLY A 64 -9.26 8.54 -8.90
C GLY A 64 -9.00 7.26 -8.09
N TYR A 65 -9.04 7.32 -6.75
CA TYR A 65 -8.92 6.12 -5.94
C TYR A 65 -10.20 5.29 -6.06
N ARG A 66 -10.03 3.97 -6.20
CA ARG A 66 -11.15 3.02 -6.32
C ARG A 66 -10.72 1.64 -5.89
N SER A 67 -11.69 0.85 -5.42
CA SER A 67 -11.51 -0.57 -5.15
C SER A 67 -11.40 -1.33 -6.48
N LYS A 68 -10.32 -2.09 -6.68
CA LYS A 68 -10.00 -2.74 -7.96
C LYS A 68 -9.32 -4.09 -7.77
N SER A 69 -9.53 -4.98 -8.76
CA SER A 69 -8.88 -6.30 -8.77
C SER A 69 -7.40 -6.13 -9.09
N TRP A 70 -6.59 -6.99 -8.49
CA TRP A 70 -5.19 -7.13 -8.82
C TRP A 70 -4.95 -7.62 -10.27
N ASP A 71 -5.99 -8.12 -10.94
CA ASP A 71 -5.93 -8.64 -12.30
C ASP A 71 -5.63 -7.51 -13.30
N GLU A 72 -5.99 -6.28 -12.95
CA GLU A 72 -5.67 -5.09 -13.74
C GLU A 72 -4.15 -4.84 -13.86
N PHE A 73 -3.35 -5.47 -13.01
CA PHE A 73 -1.89 -5.29 -12.95
C PHE A 73 -1.11 -6.45 -13.59
N VAL A 74 -1.79 -7.45 -14.16
CA VAL A 74 -1.16 -8.58 -14.87
C VAL A 74 -1.50 -8.62 -16.37
N VAL A 75 -2.30 -7.67 -16.85
CA VAL A 75 -2.64 -7.55 -18.29
C VAL A 75 -1.52 -6.87 -19.09
N ASP A 76 -1.51 -7.09 -20.39
CA ASP A 76 -0.59 -6.41 -21.30
C ASP A 76 -0.76 -4.88 -21.23
N GLY A 77 0.36 -4.17 -21.13
CA GLY A 77 0.38 -2.72 -20.97
C GLY A 77 0.15 -2.21 -19.55
N ALA A 78 -0.11 -3.09 -18.58
CA ALA A 78 -0.12 -2.72 -17.17
C ALA A 78 1.26 -2.21 -16.71
N PRO A 79 1.32 -1.28 -15.74
CA PRO A 79 2.59 -0.81 -15.23
C PRO A 79 3.41 -1.98 -14.65
N GLN A 80 4.70 -2.01 -14.93
CA GLN A 80 5.59 -3.05 -14.41
C GLN A 80 5.92 -2.74 -12.96
N MET A 81 5.61 -3.68 -12.06
CA MET A 81 5.86 -3.52 -10.63
C MET A 81 7.31 -3.82 -10.30
N ARG A 82 7.92 -2.96 -9.48
CA ARG A 82 9.23 -3.24 -8.86
C ARG A 82 9.07 -3.88 -7.49
N ILE A 83 8.03 -3.47 -6.76
CA ILE A 83 7.75 -3.92 -5.39
C ILE A 83 6.27 -4.30 -5.28
N VAL A 84 5.98 -5.42 -4.61
CA VAL A 84 4.64 -5.81 -4.18
C VAL A 84 4.62 -5.93 -2.66
N ILE A 85 3.72 -5.20 -2.00
CA ILE A 85 3.58 -5.15 -0.54
C ILE A 85 2.21 -5.69 -0.16
N THR A 86 2.15 -6.74 0.64
CA THR A 86 0.89 -7.21 1.24
C THR A 86 0.70 -6.55 2.62
N VAL A 87 -0.49 -6.01 2.89
CA VAL A 87 -0.76 -5.27 4.15
C VAL A 87 -1.82 -5.91 5.04
N CYS A 88 -2.37 -7.05 4.62
CA CYS A 88 -3.18 -7.93 5.47
C CYS A 88 -2.67 -9.37 5.37
N ASP A 89 -2.80 -10.12 6.46
CA ASP A 89 -2.33 -11.50 6.56
C ASP A 89 -3.03 -12.40 5.53
N SER A 90 -4.31 -12.14 5.27
CA SER A 90 -5.07 -12.86 4.24
C SER A 90 -4.46 -12.70 2.85
N ALA A 91 -4.11 -11.47 2.43
CA ALA A 91 -3.46 -11.24 1.14
C ALA A 91 -2.04 -11.82 1.10
N ALA A 92 -1.36 -11.90 2.25
CA ALA A 92 -0.05 -12.55 2.35
C ALA A 92 -0.13 -14.07 2.20
N ALA A 93 -1.23 -14.69 2.65
CA ALA A 93 -1.48 -16.12 2.57
C ALA A 93 -2.10 -16.56 1.22
N GLU A 94 -2.61 -15.62 0.43
CA GLU A 94 -3.20 -15.90 -0.88
C GLU A 94 -2.12 -16.16 -1.94
N GLN A 95 -2.41 -17.13 -2.81
CA GLN A 95 -1.55 -17.42 -3.95
C GLN A 95 -1.66 -16.27 -4.97
N CYS A 96 -0.77 -15.30 -4.84
CA CYS A 96 -0.68 -14.16 -5.75
C CYS A 96 -0.41 -14.63 -7.20
N PRO A 97 -0.94 -13.92 -8.21
CA PRO A 97 -0.63 -14.22 -9.60
C PRO A 97 0.86 -14.01 -9.89
N TYR A 98 1.31 -14.57 -11.01
CA TYR A 98 2.64 -14.27 -11.53
C TYR A 98 2.69 -12.79 -11.95
N TRP A 99 3.59 -12.04 -11.34
CA TRP A 99 3.81 -10.63 -11.64
C TRP A 99 4.87 -10.51 -12.73
N PRO A 100 4.57 -9.87 -13.87
CA PRO A 100 5.57 -9.54 -14.88
C PRO A 100 6.77 -8.81 -14.26
N GLY A 101 7.98 -9.17 -14.69
CA GLY A 101 9.22 -8.54 -14.22
C GLY A 101 9.77 -9.05 -12.88
N SER A 102 9.11 -10.02 -12.22
CA SER A 102 9.56 -10.63 -10.95
C SER A 102 9.86 -9.60 -9.85
N PRO A 103 8.86 -8.80 -9.43
CA PRO A 103 9.02 -7.81 -8.36
C PRO A 103 9.46 -8.44 -7.04
N VAL A 104 10.14 -7.64 -6.23
CA VAL A 104 10.43 -7.94 -4.82
C VAL A 104 9.11 -7.94 -4.04
N LYS A 105 8.91 -8.93 -3.17
CA LYS A 105 7.65 -9.13 -2.45
C LYS A 105 7.88 -9.11 -0.95
N VAL A 106 7.09 -8.32 -0.22
CA VAL A 106 7.19 -8.21 1.23
C VAL A 106 5.81 -8.15 1.88
N HIS A 107 5.75 -8.47 3.16
CA HIS A 107 4.56 -8.36 3.98
C HIS A 107 4.75 -7.34 5.10
N TRP A 108 3.91 -6.30 5.11
CA TRP A 108 3.85 -5.28 6.16
C TRP A 108 2.45 -5.31 6.78
N GLY A 109 2.24 -6.25 7.70
CA GLY A 109 0.95 -6.44 8.36
C GLY A 109 0.53 -5.23 9.20
N TYR A 110 -0.75 -4.88 9.10
CA TYR A 110 -1.41 -3.92 9.98
C TYR A 110 -2.72 -4.51 10.49
N ALA A 111 -3.03 -4.24 11.77
CA ALA A 111 -4.33 -4.56 12.36
C ALA A 111 -5.47 -3.95 11.51
N ASP A 112 -6.61 -4.62 11.42
CA ASP A 112 -7.75 -4.06 10.67
C ASP A 112 -8.45 -2.97 11.47
N PRO A 113 -8.37 -1.68 11.06
CA PRO A 113 -9.00 -0.59 11.81
C PRO A 113 -10.54 -0.62 11.73
N SER A 114 -11.12 -1.41 10.81
CA SER A 114 -12.58 -1.49 10.61
C SER A 114 -13.32 -2.16 11.77
N ASN A 115 -12.62 -2.98 12.55
CA ASN A 115 -13.15 -3.75 13.67
C ASN A 115 -12.82 -3.13 15.04
N ALA A 116 -12.33 -1.90 15.06
CA ALA A 116 -11.99 -1.21 16.31
C ALA A 116 -13.23 -1.06 17.22
N PRO A 117 -13.10 -1.29 18.54
CA PRO A 117 -14.18 -1.05 19.50
C PRO A 117 -14.46 0.45 19.66
N GLY A 118 -15.58 0.81 20.29
CA GLY A 118 -15.91 2.22 20.56
C GLY A 118 -16.70 2.93 19.47
N GLY A 119 -17.31 2.18 18.53
CA GLY A 119 -18.15 2.75 17.48
C GLY A 119 -17.36 3.54 16.44
N ASP A 120 -17.99 4.54 15.83
CA ASP A 120 -17.38 5.29 14.74
C ASP A 120 -16.18 6.14 15.19
N ASP A 121 -16.20 6.68 16.41
CA ASP A 121 -15.06 7.44 16.93
C ASP A 121 -13.85 6.55 17.20
N GLY A 122 -14.09 5.35 17.75
CA GLY A 122 -13.04 4.34 17.90
C GLY A 122 -12.45 3.90 16.57
N LYS A 123 -13.28 3.77 15.53
CA LYS A 123 -12.80 3.51 14.16
C LYS A 123 -11.99 4.68 13.62
N ARG A 124 -12.47 5.92 13.70
CA ARG A 124 -11.70 7.10 13.25
C ARG A 124 -10.31 7.14 13.86
N GLN A 125 -10.23 6.93 15.18
CA GLN A 125 -8.94 6.88 15.88
C GLN A 125 -8.06 5.73 15.35
N ALA A 126 -8.61 4.53 15.18
CA ALA A 126 -7.87 3.38 14.66
C ALA A 126 -7.38 3.60 13.22
N PHE A 127 -8.19 4.21 12.36
CA PHE A 127 -7.82 4.57 10.99
C PHE A 127 -6.69 5.59 10.97
N GLU A 128 -6.75 6.61 11.82
CA GLU A 128 -5.69 7.62 11.92
C GLU A 128 -4.37 7.03 12.42
N LEU A 129 -4.41 6.21 13.47
CA LEU A 129 -3.21 5.50 13.96
C LEU A 129 -2.61 4.58 12.89
N THR A 130 -3.48 3.88 12.15
CA THR A 130 -3.05 3.01 11.04
C THR A 130 -2.41 3.83 9.91
N ARG A 131 -3.00 4.99 9.55
CA ARG A 131 -2.46 5.90 8.55
C ARG A 131 -1.07 6.41 8.94
N GLN A 132 -0.87 6.80 10.20
CA GLN A 132 0.43 7.26 10.70
C GLN A 132 1.49 6.14 10.67
N ALA A 133 1.14 4.95 11.14
CA ALA A 133 2.04 3.78 11.11
C ALA A 133 2.42 3.39 9.67
N ILE A 134 1.46 3.45 8.74
CA ILE A 134 1.72 3.29 7.30
C ILE A 134 2.67 4.38 6.81
N GLY A 135 2.38 5.64 7.11
CA GLY A 135 3.19 6.79 6.70
C GLY A 135 4.65 6.67 7.11
N TYR A 136 4.92 6.20 8.33
CA TYR A 136 6.27 5.98 8.83
C TYR A 136 7.05 4.97 7.98
N ARG A 137 6.46 3.80 7.66
CA ARG A 137 7.10 2.81 6.78
C ARG A 137 7.28 3.30 5.35
N MET A 138 6.34 4.11 4.83
CA MET A 138 6.49 4.71 3.49
C MET A 138 7.66 5.70 3.44
N LEU A 139 7.86 6.49 4.49
CA LEU A 139 9.03 7.38 4.61
C LEU A 139 10.34 6.58 4.63
N GLN A 140 10.39 5.48 5.38
CA GLN A 140 11.56 4.60 5.39
C GLN A 140 11.83 3.98 4.01
N LEU A 141 10.79 3.53 3.29
CA LEU A 141 10.91 3.04 1.91
C LEU A 141 11.49 4.09 0.97
N LEU A 142 10.98 5.32 1.03
CA LEU A 142 11.40 6.43 0.17
C LEU A 142 12.82 6.93 0.48
N ALA A 143 13.34 6.62 1.67
CA ALA A 143 14.72 6.89 2.05
C ALA A 143 15.73 5.91 1.42
N LEU A 144 15.28 4.75 0.94
CA LEU A 144 16.15 3.77 0.28
C LEU A 144 16.63 4.27 -1.09
N PRO A 145 17.85 3.89 -1.52
CA PRO A 145 18.34 4.18 -2.87
C PRO A 145 17.77 3.17 -3.89
N LEU A 146 16.46 3.24 -4.13
CA LEU A 146 15.69 2.24 -4.91
C LEU A 146 16.25 1.96 -6.31
N ASP A 147 16.87 2.95 -6.95
CA ASP A 147 17.44 2.82 -8.30
C ASP A 147 18.74 2.01 -8.35
N THR A 148 19.45 1.88 -7.23
CA THR A 148 20.76 1.20 -7.19
C THR A 148 20.69 -0.20 -6.58
N LEU A 149 19.68 -0.47 -5.77
CA LEU A 149 19.54 -1.77 -5.10
C LEU A 149 19.19 -2.87 -6.12
N ASN A 150 19.88 -4.00 -6.02
CA ASN A 150 19.42 -5.22 -6.69
C ASN A 150 18.24 -5.85 -5.92
N ASN A 151 17.62 -6.89 -6.49
CA ASN A 151 16.42 -7.50 -5.89
C ASN A 151 16.68 -8.11 -4.49
N ALA A 152 17.86 -8.71 -4.26
CA ALA A 152 18.18 -9.32 -2.97
C ALA A 152 18.44 -8.25 -1.89
N GLU A 153 19.16 -7.19 -2.24
CA GLU A 153 19.39 -6.05 -1.33
C GLU A 153 18.08 -5.33 -1.00
N LEU A 154 17.24 -5.08 -2.01
CA LEU A 154 15.94 -4.47 -1.83
C LEU A 154 15.02 -5.34 -0.94
N GLN A 155 15.01 -6.66 -1.15
CA GLN A 155 14.27 -7.59 -0.28
C GLN A 155 14.72 -7.44 1.18
N ALA A 156 16.03 -7.49 1.44
CA ALA A 156 16.55 -7.39 2.81
C ALA A 156 16.21 -6.05 3.49
N GLN A 157 16.26 -4.93 2.75
CA GLN A 157 15.89 -3.61 3.28
C GLN A 157 14.39 -3.53 3.61
N LEU A 158 13.53 -4.05 2.74
CA LEU A 158 12.09 -4.04 2.96
C LEU A 158 11.67 -4.97 4.10
N GLU A 159 12.36 -6.10 4.29
CA GLU A 159 12.19 -6.98 5.44
C GLU A 159 12.64 -6.30 6.74
N HIS A 160 13.73 -5.54 6.72
CA HIS A 160 14.17 -4.78 7.89
C HIS A 160 13.11 -3.75 8.31
N ILE A 161 12.57 -2.97 7.36
CA ILE A 161 11.47 -2.02 7.60
C ILE A 161 10.21 -2.69 8.18
N SER A 162 9.98 -3.97 7.90
CA SER A 162 8.80 -4.69 8.42
C SER A 162 8.86 -4.98 9.92
N GLN A 163 10.06 -4.94 10.51
CA GLN A 163 10.33 -5.27 11.92
C GLN A 163 10.32 -4.05 12.84
N ASP A 164 10.41 -2.86 12.25
CA ASP A 164 10.23 -1.56 12.93
C ASP A 164 8.74 -1.20 13.10
#